data_AF-A0A4P6MMJ2-F1
#
_entry.id   AF-A0A4P6MMJ2-F1
#
_cell.length_a   1.000
_cell.length_b   1.000
_cell.length_c   1.000
_cell.angle_alpha   90.00
_cell.angle_beta   90.00
_cell.angle_gamma   90.00
#
_symmetry.space_group_name_H-M   'P 1'
#
loop_
_entity.id
_entity.type
_entity.pdbx_description
1 polymer ?
#
loop_
_entity_poly.entity_id
_entity_poly.type
_entity_poly.pdbx_seq_one_letter_code
_entity_poly.pdbx_strand_id
1 'polypeptide(L)'
;MKLARAIHFDESDQRVFHSPARTGEWCISGGFEFSNWTEDDLVGKARQAFSNGWLGVETFGRVTFVAVTQIEPVEMEALTQALAQHFVDIYGAPSLEAALGVAREELDQMADLCADHAANTLLTVARELSEAGVREAYRTIEPQAAEIAQIGVHGSLDE
;
A
#
# COMPACT_ATOMS: atom_id res chain seq x y z
N MET A 1 1.46 -16.79 -4.16
CA MET A 1 1.69 -15.45 -4.76
C MET A 1 1.88 -14.46 -3.61
N LYS A 2 2.55 -13.33 -3.84
CA LYS A 2 2.78 -12.33 -2.80
C LYS A 2 2.07 -11.04 -3.16
N LEU A 3 1.58 -10.33 -2.15
CA LEU A 3 0.97 -9.01 -2.25
C LEU A 3 1.43 -8.14 -1.07
N ALA A 4 0.99 -6.89 -1.04
CA ALA A 4 1.29 -5.96 0.02
C ALA A 4 0.18 -5.88 1.08
N ARG A 5 0.58 -5.82 2.34
CA ARG A 5 -0.31 -5.70 3.48
C ARG A 5 0.01 -4.44 4.29
N ALA A 6 -1.00 -3.67 4.66
CA ALA A 6 -0.83 -2.41 5.39
C ALA A 6 -0.13 -2.61 6.74
N ILE A 7 0.90 -1.80 7.02
CA ILE A 7 1.62 -1.78 8.30
C ILE A 7 1.64 -0.35 8.84
N HIS A 8 1.30 -0.21 10.12
CA HIS A 8 1.41 1.05 10.86
C HIS A 8 2.48 0.91 11.94
N PHE A 9 3.49 1.79 11.90
CA PHE A 9 4.49 1.90 12.98
C PHE A 9 4.02 2.79 14.12
N ASP A 10 3.16 3.75 13.80
CA ASP A 10 2.56 4.70 14.74
C ASP A 10 1.21 5.20 14.17
N GLU A 11 0.64 6.24 14.79
CA GLU A 11 -0.64 6.83 14.39
C GLU A 11 -0.52 7.90 13.29
N SER A 12 0.64 8.07 12.65
CA SER A 12 0.88 9.16 11.70
C SER A 12 -0.09 9.12 10.53
N ASP A 13 -0.40 7.92 10.03
CA ASP A 13 -1.32 7.73 8.89
C ASP A 13 -2.72 8.29 9.18
N GLN A 14 -3.18 8.24 10.44
CA GLN A 14 -4.46 8.84 10.87
C GLN A 14 -4.47 10.37 10.79
N ARG A 15 -3.29 10.98 10.83
CA ARG A 15 -3.11 12.44 10.82
C ARG A 15 -2.84 12.96 9.42
N VAL A 16 -2.15 12.19 8.57
CA VAL A 16 -1.71 12.64 7.23
C VAL A 16 -2.69 12.29 6.11
N PHE A 17 -3.51 11.26 6.25
CA PHE A 17 -4.49 10.88 5.23
C PHE A 17 -5.91 11.32 5.60
N HIS A 18 -6.77 11.52 4.58
CA HIS A 18 -8.20 11.80 4.78
C HIS A 18 -8.92 10.56 5.31
N SER A 19 -8.65 9.41 4.69
CA SER A 19 -9.12 8.11 5.11
C SER A 19 -7.89 7.21 5.27
N PRO A 20 -7.47 6.87 6.51
CA PRO A 20 -6.39 5.91 6.71
C PRO A 20 -6.88 4.49 6.44
N ALA A 21 -6.03 3.67 5.84
CA ALA A 21 -6.27 2.24 5.71
C ALA A 21 -6.18 1.53 7.08
N ARG A 22 -6.80 0.36 7.21
CA ARG A 22 -6.71 -0.50 8.39
C ARG A 22 -5.41 -1.29 8.37
N THR A 23 -4.81 -1.46 9.55
CA THR A 23 -3.66 -2.37 9.70
C THR A 23 -4.04 -3.77 9.21
N GLY A 24 -3.21 -4.36 8.38
CA GLY A 24 -3.40 -5.71 7.89
C GLY A 24 -4.35 -5.84 6.70
N GLU A 25 -4.93 -4.77 6.16
CA GLU A 25 -5.68 -4.89 4.90
C GLU A 25 -4.73 -5.02 3.70
N TRP A 26 -5.22 -5.58 2.61
CA TRP A 26 -4.46 -5.70 1.37
C TRP A 26 -4.35 -4.37 0.64
N CYS A 27 -3.18 -4.10 0.05
CA CYS A 27 -2.90 -2.83 -0.61
C CYS A 27 -2.36 -3.01 -2.02
N ILE A 28 -2.61 -2.00 -2.86
CA ILE A 28 -2.03 -1.80 -4.18
C ILE A 28 -1.39 -0.41 -4.26
N SER A 29 -0.68 -0.13 -5.35
CA SER A 29 -0.17 1.21 -5.61
C SER A 29 -1.31 2.24 -5.60
N GLY A 30 -2.36 2.01 -6.40
CA GLY A 30 -3.48 2.94 -6.51
C GLY A 30 -3.10 4.23 -7.25
N GLY A 31 -2.15 4.12 -8.19
CA GLY A 31 -1.67 5.23 -9.02
C GLY A 31 -2.76 5.76 -9.98
N PHE A 32 -3.72 4.91 -10.37
CA PHE A 32 -4.82 5.28 -11.25
C PHE A 32 -5.65 6.48 -10.75
N GLU A 33 -5.78 6.67 -9.43
CA GLU A 33 -6.55 7.78 -8.81
C GLU A 33 -5.97 9.15 -9.22
N PHE A 34 -4.67 9.20 -9.50
CA PHE A 34 -3.92 10.43 -9.76
C PHE A 34 -3.73 10.74 -11.24
N SER A 35 -4.31 9.92 -12.14
CA SER A 35 -4.12 10.03 -13.59
C SER A 35 -4.54 11.38 -14.19
N ASN A 36 -5.50 12.06 -13.56
CA ASN A 36 -6.02 13.36 -14.00
C ASN A 36 -5.62 14.53 -13.08
N TRP A 37 -4.69 14.32 -12.14
CA TRP A 37 -4.32 15.34 -11.17
C TRP A 37 -3.28 16.32 -11.72
N THR A 38 -3.37 17.54 -11.23
CA THR A 38 -2.48 18.66 -11.56
C THR A 38 -1.78 19.17 -10.29
N GLU A 39 -0.85 20.12 -10.44
CA GLU A 39 -0.18 20.73 -9.28
C GLU A 39 -1.18 21.39 -8.31
N ASP A 40 -2.32 21.89 -8.82
CA ASP A 40 -3.36 22.54 -8.00
C ASP A 40 -4.08 21.54 -7.08
N ASP A 41 -4.12 20.26 -7.45
CA ASP A 41 -4.72 19.19 -6.64
C ASP A 41 -3.77 18.74 -5.50
N LEU A 42 -2.47 19.03 -5.61
CA LEU A 42 -1.42 18.59 -4.68
C LEU A 42 -1.28 19.49 -3.45
N VAL A 43 -2.36 19.61 -2.69
CA VAL A 43 -2.42 20.39 -1.45
C VAL A 43 -2.76 19.54 -0.23
N GLY A 44 -2.19 19.88 0.93
CA GLY A 44 -2.50 19.27 2.22
C GLY A 44 -2.46 17.74 2.21
N LYS A 45 -3.53 17.10 2.70
CA LYS A 45 -3.65 15.64 2.79
C LYS A 45 -3.77 14.94 1.43
N ALA A 46 -4.28 15.63 0.41
CA ALA A 46 -4.33 15.09 -0.96
C ALA A 46 -2.91 14.92 -1.52
N ARG A 47 -2.03 15.90 -1.28
CA ARG A 47 -0.60 15.78 -1.58
C ARG A 47 0.04 14.57 -0.89
N GLN A 48 -0.29 14.32 0.38
CA GLN A 48 0.26 13.17 1.12
C GLN A 48 -0.21 11.84 0.50
N ALA A 49 -1.51 11.72 0.19
CA ALA A 49 -2.03 10.53 -0.49
C ALA A 49 -1.33 10.27 -1.83
N PHE A 50 -1.12 11.34 -2.62
CA PHE A 50 -0.36 11.27 -3.86
C PHE A 50 1.08 10.83 -3.62
N SER A 51 1.84 11.59 -2.84
CA SER A 51 3.29 11.45 -2.71
C SER A 51 3.72 10.11 -2.14
N ASN A 52 2.97 9.54 -1.17
CA ASN A 52 3.43 8.37 -0.43
C ASN A 52 2.32 7.44 0.07
N GLY A 53 1.08 7.57 -0.41
CA GLY A 53 -0.03 6.72 0.00
C GLY A 53 -0.20 5.49 -0.89
N TRP A 54 -0.02 4.31 -0.32
CA TRP A 54 -0.56 3.06 -0.88
C TRP A 54 -2.08 3.03 -0.70
N LEU A 55 -2.81 2.36 -1.59
CA LEU A 55 -4.27 2.23 -1.50
C LEU A 55 -4.67 0.88 -0.90
N GLY A 56 -5.41 0.91 0.22
CA GLY A 56 -6.06 -0.27 0.77
C GLY A 56 -7.26 -0.70 -0.10
N VAL A 57 -7.46 -2.00 -0.31
CA VAL A 57 -8.50 -2.52 -1.23
C VAL A 57 -9.76 -2.96 -0.48
N GLU A 58 -9.76 -2.91 0.85
CA GLU A 58 -10.95 -3.23 1.67
C GLU A 58 -11.65 -1.96 2.14
N THR A 59 -10.87 -0.95 2.55
CA THR A 59 -11.41 0.34 3.01
C THR A 59 -11.26 1.47 2.00
N PHE A 60 -10.44 1.30 0.97
CA PHE A 60 -10.03 2.38 0.06
C PHE A 60 -9.40 3.57 0.78
N GLY A 61 -8.81 3.32 1.95
CA GLY A 61 -7.97 4.24 2.69
C GLY A 61 -6.51 4.21 2.23
N ARG A 62 -5.69 5.10 2.81
CA ARG A 62 -4.26 5.22 2.49
C ARG A 62 -3.37 4.80 3.66
N VAL A 63 -2.24 4.18 3.35
CA VAL A 63 -1.18 3.79 4.31
C VAL A 63 0.19 4.17 3.75
N THR A 64 1.12 4.54 4.62
CA THR A 64 2.48 4.93 4.21
C THR A 64 3.38 3.72 3.93
N PHE A 65 3.22 2.64 4.71
CA PHE A 65 4.06 1.45 4.63
C PHE A 65 3.24 0.19 4.38
N VAL A 66 3.80 -0.69 3.56
CA VAL A 66 3.26 -2.03 3.35
C VAL A 66 4.34 -3.08 3.54
N ALA A 67 3.95 -4.28 3.95
CA ALA A 67 4.84 -5.44 4.03
C ALA A 67 4.43 -6.50 3.00
N VAL A 68 5.43 -7.09 2.35
CA VAL A 68 5.25 -8.19 1.41
C VAL A 68 4.76 -9.43 2.17
N THR A 69 3.60 -9.95 1.80
CA THR A 69 2.93 -11.07 2.47
C THR A 69 2.40 -12.05 1.44
N GLN A 70 2.38 -13.35 1.77
CA GLN A 70 1.73 -14.37 0.94
C GLN A 70 0.23 -14.13 0.90
N ILE A 71 -0.36 -14.16 -0.28
CA ILE A 71 -1.82 -14.10 -0.50
C ILE A 71 -2.30 -15.39 -1.15
N GLU A 72 -3.50 -15.83 -0.77
CA GLU A 72 -4.16 -17.00 -1.35
C GLU A 72 -5.04 -16.63 -2.57
N PRO A 73 -5.24 -17.53 -3.54
CA PRO A 73 -6.03 -17.24 -4.74
C PRO A 73 -7.45 -16.74 -4.44
N VAL A 74 -8.09 -17.29 -3.40
CA VAL A 74 -9.43 -16.87 -2.97
C VAL A 74 -9.48 -15.43 -2.46
N GLU A 75 -8.43 -14.98 -1.77
CA GLU A 75 -8.29 -13.60 -1.32
C GLU A 75 -8.09 -12.69 -2.52
N MET A 76 -7.21 -13.09 -3.45
CA MET A 76 -6.96 -12.34 -4.69
C MET A 76 -8.24 -12.14 -5.53
N GLU A 77 -9.08 -13.17 -5.65
CA GLU A 77 -10.39 -13.07 -6.30
C GLU A 77 -11.34 -12.11 -5.58
N ALA A 78 -11.41 -12.18 -4.25
CA ALA A 78 -12.25 -11.29 -3.46
C ALA A 78 -11.81 -9.81 -3.60
N LEU A 79 -10.50 -9.55 -3.58
CA LEU A 79 -9.94 -8.22 -3.82
C LEU A 79 -10.27 -7.71 -5.23
N THR A 80 -10.21 -8.58 -6.24
CA THR A 80 -10.53 -8.20 -7.62
C THR A 80 -11.99 -7.75 -7.74
N GLN A 81 -12.90 -8.47 -7.10
CA GLN A 81 -14.32 -8.10 -7.08
C GLN A 81 -14.55 -6.78 -6.33
N ALA A 82 -13.91 -6.61 -5.16
CA ALA A 82 -14.04 -5.39 -4.36
C ALA A 82 -13.52 -4.15 -5.12
N LEU A 83 -12.35 -4.26 -5.76
CA LEU A 83 -11.76 -3.17 -6.52
C LEU A 83 -12.58 -2.85 -7.78
N ALA A 84 -13.08 -3.87 -8.49
CA ALA A 84 -13.95 -3.66 -9.64
C ALA A 84 -15.26 -2.94 -9.26
N GLN A 85 -15.87 -3.31 -8.13
CA GLN A 85 -17.05 -2.62 -7.60
C GLN A 85 -16.73 -1.17 -7.27
N HIS A 86 -15.56 -0.90 -6.67
CA HIS A 86 -15.12 0.46 -6.37
C HIS A 86 -14.92 1.31 -7.63
N PHE A 87 -14.40 0.74 -8.72
CA PHE A 87 -14.31 1.41 -10.01
C PHE A 87 -15.67 1.82 -10.57
N VAL A 88 -16.69 0.99 -10.39
CA VAL A 88 -18.06 1.34 -10.79
C VAL A 88 -18.61 2.45 -9.90
N ASP A 89 -18.50 2.29 -8.58
CA ASP A 89 -19.16 3.18 -7.62
C ASP A 89 -18.54 4.58 -7.56
N ILE A 90 -17.21 4.68 -7.66
CA ILE A 90 -16.46 5.94 -7.45
C ILE A 90 -15.95 6.53 -8.75
N TYR A 91 -15.49 5.69 -9.68
CA TYR A 91 -14.82 6.13 -10.90
C TYR A 91 -15.70 6.03 -12.16
N GLY A 92 -16.93 5.53 -12.03
CA GLY A 92 -17.91 5.51 -13.11
C GLY A 92 -17.65 4.47 -14.20
N ALA A 93 -16.97 3.36 -13.87
CA ALA A 93 -16.86 2.24 -14.80
C ALA A 93 -18.27 1.74 -15.20
N PRO A 94 -18.51 1.42 -16.48
CA PRO A 94 -19.86 1.21 -17.02
C PRO A 94 -20.54 -0.06 -16.49
N SER A 95 -19.77 -1.05 -16.06
CA SER A 95 -20.27 -2.27 -15.42
C SER A 95 -19.14 -2.97 -14.66
N LEU A 96 -19.52 -3.89 -13.76
CA LEU A 96 -18.55 -4.78 -13.10
C LEU A 96 -17.74 -5.57 -14.11
N GLU A 97 -18.38 -6.14 -15.13
CA GLU A 97 -17.71 -6.93 -16.17
C GLU A 97 -16.62 -6.13 -16.88
N ALA A 98 -16.89 -4.85 -17.18
CA ALA A 98 -15.90 -3.96 -17.79
C ALA A 98 -14.77 -3.57 -16.83
N ALA A 99 -15.04 -3.50 -15.53
CA ALA A 99 -14.07 -3.12 -14.50
C ALA A 99 -13.16 -4.28 -14.04
N LEU A 100 -13.63 -5.53 -14.14
CA LEU A 100 -12.91 -6.71 -13.63
C LEU A 100 -11.52 -6.91 -14.23
N GLY A 101 -11.37 -6.66 -15.54
CA GLY A 101 -10.08 -6.76 -16.21
C GLY A 101 -9.06 -5.77 -15.65
N VAL A 102 -9.46 -4.51 -15.53
CA VAL A 102 -8.62 -3.44 -14.99
C VAL A 102 -8.28 -3.69 -13.51
N ALA A 103 -9.26 -4.12 -12.71
CA ALA A 103 -9.04 -4.45 -11.30
C ALA A 103 -8.03 -5.60 -11.13
N ARG A 104 -8.09 -6.60 -12.02
CA ARG A 104 -7.12 -7.70 -12.04
C ARG A 104 -5.73 -7.19 -12.38
N GLU A 105 -5.60 -6.37 -13.40
CA GLU A 105 -4.32 -5.79 -13.83
C GLU A 105 -3.64 -5.00 -12.70
N GLU A 106 -4.39 -4.19 -11.94
CA GLU A 106 -3.85 -3.45 -10.79
C GLU A 106 -3.32 -4.37 -9.68
N LEU A 107 -4.04 -5.45 -9.38
CA LEU A 107 -3.61 -6.43 -8.39
C LEU A 107 -2.41 -7.25 -8.87
N ASP A 108 -2.39 -7.63 -10.15
CA ASP A 108 -1.29 -8.38 -10.77
C ASP A 108 -0.02 -7.53 -10.83
N GLN A 109 -0.12 -6.23 -11.17
CA GLN A 109 1.00 -5.29 -11.10
C GLN A 109 1.59 -5.22 -9.68
N MET A 110 0.73 -5.18 -8.67
CA MET A 110 1.19 -5.19 -7.27
C MET A 110 1.83 -6.53 -6.89
N ALA A 111 1.29 -7.64 -7.40
CA ALA A 111 1.85 -8.97 -7.17
C ALA A 111 3.22 -9.12 -7.83
N ASP A 112 3.40 -8.59 -9.04
CA ASP A 112 4.67 -8.55 -9.76
C ASP A 112 5.70 -7.70 -9.00
N LEU A 113 5.30 -6.52 -8.50
CA LEU A 113 6.16 -5.71 -7.63
C LEU A 113 6.61 -6.47 -6.37
N CYS A 114 5.73 -7.30 -5.79
CA CYS A 114 6.06 -8.11 -4.61
C CYS A 114 6.83 -9.40 -4.93
N ALA A 115 6.89 -9.83 -6.20
CA ALA A 115 7.45 -11.12 -6.61
C ALA A 115 8.95 -11.22 -6.31
N ASP A 116 9.68 -10.11 -6.43
CA ASP A 116 11.14 -10.04 -6.23
C ASP A 116 11.57 -9.78 -4.78
N HIS A 117 10.63 -9.69 -3.85
CA HIS A 117 10.90 -9.32 -2.46
C HIS A 117 10.60 -10.44 -1.47
N ALA A 118 11.44 -10.62 -0.44
CA ALA A 118 11.17 -11.59 0.61
C ALA A 118 9.88 -11.24 1.40
N ALA A 119 9.27 -12.24 2.04
CA ALA A 119 8.16 -11.97 2.95
C ALA A 119 8.64 -11.08 4.12
N ASN A 120 7.76 -10.19 4.59
CA ASN A 120 8.04 -9.15 5.58
C ASN A 120 9.00 -8.03 5.12
N THR A 121 9.41 -8.01 3.85
CA THR A 121 10.09 -6.82 3.29
C THR A 121 9.12 -5.65 3.29
N LEU A 122 9.54 -4.52 3.83
CA LEU A 122 8.76 -3.30 3.86
C LEU A 122 8.95 -2.53 2.56
N LEU A 123 7.88 -1.95 2.03
CA LEU A 123 7.88 -1.14 0.81
C LEU A 123 7.30 0.25 1.08
N THR A 124 7.87 1.23 0.41
CA THR A 124 7.34 2.60 0.31
C THR A 124 7.19 2.99 -1.15
N VAL A 125 6.15 3.75 -1.46
CA VAL A 125 5.96 4.38 -2.77
C VAL A 125 6.28 5.87 -2.66
N ALA A 126 6.91 6.40 -3.70
CA ALA A 126 7.11 7.83 -3.89
C ALA A 126 6.54 8.23 -5.26
N ARG A 127 5.73 9.28 -5.31
CA ARG A 127 5.16 9.81 -6.55
C ARG A 127 5.52 11.26 -6.79
N GLU A 128 5.79 11.56 -8.05
CA GLU A 128 6.06 12.90 -8.54
C GLU A 128 5.29 13.13 -9.84
N LEU A 129 4.72 14.34 -10.01
CA LEU A 129 4.17 14.75 -11.29
C LEU A 129 5.32 15.10 -12.23
N SER A 130 5.27 14.58 -13.44
CA SER A 130 6.19 14.91 -14.53
C SER A 130 5.41 15.36 -15.75
N GLU A 131 6.11 15.92 -16.74
CA GLU A 131 5.49 16.30 -18.02
C GLU A 131 4.82 15.12 -18.75
N ALA A 132 5.27 13.88 -18.46
CA ALA A 132 4.72 12.65 -19.02
C ALA A 132 3.61 12.01 -18.15
N GLY A 133 3.21 12.67 -17.06
CA GLY A 133 2.24 12.15 -16.09
C GLY A 133 2.87 11.74 -14.77
N VAL A 134 2.22 10.86 -14.03
CA VAL A 134 2.64 10.42 -12.70
C VAL A 134 3.83 9.47 -12.82
N ARG A 135 4.94 9.81 -12.18
CA ARG A 135 6.11 8.94 -12.03
C ARG A 135 6.08 8.29 -10.66
N GLU A 136 6.13 6.96 -10.62
CA GLU A 136 6.18 6.19 -9.38
C GLU A 136 7.57 5.60 -9.17
N ALA A 137 8.04 5.63 -7.92
CA ALA A 137 9.27 5.00 -7.48
C ALA A 137 9.01 4.18 -6.22
N TYR A 138 9.35 2.89 -6.27
CA TYR A 138 9.20 1.96 -5.16
C TYR A 138 10.55 1.75 -4.49
N ARG A 139 10.56 1.78 -3.16
CA ARG A 139 11.77 1.52 -2.35
C ARG A 139 11.50 0.42 -1.35
N THR A 140 12.47 -0.49 -1.23
CA THR A 140 12.49 -1.52 -0.20
C THR A 140 13.19 -1.00 1.05
N ILE A 141 12.66 -1.36 2.21
CA ILE A 141 13.31 -1.17 3.50
C ILE A 141 13.54 -2.58 4.05
N GLU A 142 14.79 -3.01 4.04
CA GLU A 142 15.16 -4.28 4.66
C GLU A 142 15.09 -4.11 6.19
N PRO A 143 14.35 -4.96 6.90
CA PRO A 143 14.36 -4.94 8.35
C PRO A 143 15.79 -5.21 8.81
N GLN A 144 16.39 -4.24 9.53
CA GLN A 144 17.61 -4.53 10.28
C GLN A 144 17.27 -5.65 11.25
N ALA A 145 18.00 -6.77 11.16
CA ALA A 145 17.93 -7.80 12.18
C ALA A 145 18.24 -7.12 13.52
N ALA A 146 17.25 -7.01 14.40
CA ALA A 146 17.49 -6.57 15.76
C ALA A 146 18.46 -7.59 16.37
N GLU A 147 19.71 -7.20 16.57
CA GLU A 147 20.63 -8.01 17.37
C GLU A 147 20.01 -8.11 18.77
N ILE A 148 19.52 -9.31 19.10
CA ILE A 148 18.99 -9.64 20.43
C ILE A 148 20.18 -9.75 21.40
N ALA A 149 20.90 -8.65 21.60
CA ALA A 149 22.05 -8.58 22.46
C ALA A 149 21.87 -7.40 23.41
N GLN A 150 20.87 -7.51 24.30
CA GLN A 150 20.84 -6.90 25.64
C GLN A 150 19.40 -6.95 26.16
N ILE A 151 19.05 -7.95 26.97
CA ILE A 151 18.38 -7.79 28.29
C ILE A 151 18.66 -9.07 29.08
N GLY A 152 19.43 -8.96 30.17
CA GLY A 152 19.60 -10.07 31.11
C GLY A 152 20.91 -10.10 31.92
N VAL A 153 21.50 -8.97 32.30
CA VAL A 153 22.50 -8.99 33.40
C VAL A 153 21.73 -8.83 34.71
N HIS A 154 21.27 -9.94 35.28
CA HIS A 154 20.94 -9.97 36.70
C HIS A 154 22.25 -9.80 37.47
N GLY A 155 22.39 -8.65 38.15
CA GLY A 155 23.48 -8.42 39.08
C GLY A 155 23.46 -9.48 40.18
N SER A 156 24.57 -10.19 40.31
CA SER A 156 24.89 -10.93 41.53
C SER A 156 25.04 -9.94 42.67
N LEU A 157 24.26 -10.12 43.73
CA LEU A 157 24.57 -9.51 45.02
C LEU A 157 25.70 -10.32 45.64
N ASP A 158 26.81 -9.65 45.89
CA ASP A 158 27.97 -10.15 46.64
C ASP A 158 27.56 -10.57 48.07
N GLU A 159 28.14 -11.66 48.56
CA GLU A 159 28.28 -11.97 50.01
C GLU A 159 29.67 -11.54 50.50
#